data_AF-A0A6L8KK50-F1
#
_entry.id   AF-A0A6L8KK50-F1
#
_cell.length_a   1.000
_cell.length_b   1.000
_cell.length_c   1.000
_cell.angle_alpha   90.00
_cell.angle_beta   90.00
_cell.angle_gamma   90.00
#
_symmetry.space_group_name_H-M   'P 1'
#
loop_
_entity.id
_entity.type
_entity.pdbx_description
1 polymer ?
#
loop_
_entity_poly.entity_id
_entity_poly.type
_entity_poly.pdbx_seq_one_letter_code
_entity_poly.pdbx_strand_id
1 'polypeptide(L)'
;MEKRAVIDIVGPWVDPGFESSFIGRCRDNWSMPIGEITNYVLATFIRQRIALDLVVPEAHRRIASGYTDETEILDDELALAVAGIVPSR
;
A
#
# COMPACT_ATOMS: atom_id res chain seq x y z
N MET A 1 -0.06 14.62 -2.33
CA MET A 1 -0.79 13.38 -2.67
C MET A 1 -0.20 12.86 -3.97
N GLU A 2 0.44 11.70 -3.92
CA GLU A 2 1.08 11.06 -5.09
C GLU A 2 0.02 10.72 -6.16
N LYS A 3 0.31 11.02 -7.44
CA LYS A 3 -0.64 10.84 -8.55
C LYS A 3 -0.33 9.63 -9.42
N ARG A 4 0.89 9.11 -9.36
CA ARG A 4 1.29 7.88 -10.04
C ARG A 4 0.70 6.68 -9.34
N ALA A 5 0.55 5.59 -10.08
CA ALA A 5 0.08 4.29 -9.63
C ALA A 5 1.21 3.25 -9.67
N VAL A 6 0.96 2.05 -9.14
CA VAL A 6 1.93 0.94 -9.20
C VAL A 6 2.26 0.58 -10.65
N ILE A 7 1.26 0.58 -11.53
CA ILE A 7 1.41 0.30 -12.95
C ILE A 7 2.45 1.20 -13.65
N ASP A 8 2.60 2.45 -13.21
CA ASP A 8 3.53 3.41 -13.82
C ASP A 8 5.01 3.08 -13.55
N ILE A 9 5.29 2.23 -12.55
CA ILE A 9 6.65 1.86 -12.12
C ILE A 9 6.92 0.38 -12.38
N VAL A 10 5.98 -0.49 -12.01
CA VAL A 10 6.14 -1.96 -12.09
C VAL A 10 5.65 -2.50 -13.44
N GLY A 11 4.79 -1.76 -14.14
CA GLY A 11 4.13 -2.21 -15.36
C GLY A 11 2.77 -2.87 -15.09
N PRO A 12 2.10 -3.38 -16.15
CA PRO A 12 0.76 -3.93 -16.05
C PRO A 12 0.70 -5.13 -15.10
N TRP A 13 -0.47 -5.33 -14.50
CA TRP A 13 -0.72 -6.50 -13.66
C TRP A 13 -0.51 -7.79 -14.46
N VAL A 14 0.23 -8.73 -13.86
CA VAL A 14 0.42 -10.08 -14.40
C VAL A 14 -0.32 -11.07 -13.51
N ASP A 15 -1.22 -11.84 -14.10
CA ASP A 15 -2.01 -12.84 -13.38
C ASP A 15 -1.09 -13.93 -12.78
N PRO A 16 -1.10 -14.13 -11.45
CA PRO A 16 -0.28 -15.14 -10.80
C PRO A 16 -0.79 -16.58 -10.97
N GLY A 17 -1.95 -16.80 -11.60
CA GLY A 17 -2.52 -18.13 -11.87
C GLY A 17 -3.25 -18.76 -10.69
N PHE A 18 -3.51 -17.98 -9.62
CA PHE A 18 -4.35 -18.38 -8.50
C PHE A 18 -5.05 -17.15 -7.90
N GLU A 19 -6.18 -17.37 -7.24
CA GLU A 19 -6.98 -16.31 -6.63
C GLU A 19 -6.85 -16.34 -5.11
N SER A 20 -6.70 -15.16 -4.52
CA SER A 20 -6.78 -14.97 -3.07
C SER A 20 -7.27 -13.56 -2.77
N SER A 21 -7.80 -13.33 -1.57
CA SER A 21 -8.23 -11.98 -1.16
C SER A 21 -7.09 -10.95 -1.18
N PHE A 22 -5.86 -11.40 -0.93
CA PHE A 22 -4.65 -10.59 -1.02
C PHE A 22 -4.35 -10.20 -2.49
N ILE A 23 -4.42 -11.16 -3.41
CA ILE A 23 -4.21 -10.94 -4.84
C ILE A 23 -5.26 -9.99 -5.39
N GLY A 24 -6.54 -10.23 -5.08
CA GLY A 24 -7.64 -9.34 -5.46
C GLY A 24 -7.38 -7.90 -5.02
N ARG A 25 -6.98 -7.70 -3.76
CA ARG A 25 -6.63 -6.36 -3.23
C ARG A 25 -5.53 -5.68 -4.03
N CYS A 26 -4.46 -6.41 -4.36
CA CYS A 26 -3.36 -5.86 -5.14
C CYS A 26 -3.80 -5.49 -6.56
N ARG A 27 -4.55 -6.38 -7.23
CA ARG A 27 -5.10 -6.15 -8.58
C ARG A 27 -6.01 -4.94 -8.61
N ASP A 28 -6.95 -4.85 -7.67
CA ASP A 28 -7.99 -3.80 -7.65
C ASP A 28 -7.38 -2.40 -7.44
N ASN A 29 -6.20 -2.32 -6.81
CA ASN A 29 -5.51 -1.05 -6.54
C ASN A 29 -4.29 -0.80 -7.44
N TRP A 30 -3.98 -1.71 -8.37
CA TRP A 30 -2.73 -1.67 -9.16
C TRP A 30 -2.62 -0.41 -10.04
N SER A 31 -3.76 0.02 -10.58
CA SER A 31 -3.87 1.18 -11.48
C SER A 31 -4.42 2.43 -10.77
N MET A 32 -4.66 2.37 -9.47
CA MET A 32 -5.13 3.53 -8.71
C MET A 32 -3.96 4.44 -8.34
N PRO A 33 -4.11 5.78 -8.41
CA PRO A 33 -3.13 6.71 -7.88
C PRO A 33 -2.80 6.37 -6.41
N ILE A 34 -1.51 6.33 -6.06
CA ILE A 34 -1.06 6.00 -4.69
C ILE A 34 -1.62 6.98 -3.65
N GLY A 35 -1.96 8.20 -4.06
CA GLY A 35 -2.65 9.16 -3.22
C GLY A 35 -4.10 8.81 -2.87
N GLU A 36 -4.76 7.96 -3.65
CA GLU A 36 -6.18 7.61 -3.52
C GLU A 36 -6.41 6.22 -2.90
N ILE A 37 -5.38 5.38 -2.83
CA ILE A 37 -5.47 4.08 -2.15
C ILE A 37 -5.53 4.27 -0.62
N THR A 38 -6.10 3.32 0.08
CA THR A 38 -6.26 3.40 1.54
C THR A 38 -4.94 3.14 2.28
N ASN A 39 -4.84 3.53 3.55
CA ASN A 39 -3.70 3.24 4.42
C ASN A 39 -3.47 1.72 4.54
N TYR A 40 -4.54 0.93 4.62
CA TYR A 40 -4.43 -0.53 4.60
C TYR A 40 -3.78 -1.08 3.32
N VAL A 41 -4.19 -0.57 2.15
CA VAL A 41 -3.59 -0.96 0.87
C VAL A 41 -2.15 -0.47 0.78
N LEU A 42 -1.88 0.75 1.22
CA LEU A 42 -0.53 1.33 1.24
C LEU A 42 0.43 0.51 2.11
N ALA A 43 -0.01 0.14 3.33
CA ALA A 43 0.72 -0.75 4.22
C ALA A 43 0.91 -2.16 3.64
N THR A 44 -0.07 -2.64 2.86
CA THR A 44 0.03 -3.90 2.12
C THR A 44 1.15 -3.81 1.07
N PHE A 45 1.16 -2.79 0.22
CA PHE A 45 2.21 -2.63 -0.79
C PHE A 45 3.60 -2.47 -0.19
N ILE A 46 3.73 -1.74 0.92
CA ILE A 46 5.02 -1.59 1.63
C ILE A 46 5.53 -2.95 2.12
N ARG A 47 4.69 -3.75 2.79
CA ARG A 47 5.09 -5.09 3.29
C ARG A 47 5.46 -6.06 2.18
N GLN A 48 4.83 -5.93 1.02
CA GLN A 48 5.11 -6.76 -0.17
C GLN A 48 6.23 -6.20 -1.04
N ARG A 49 6.83 -5.06 -0.64
CA ARG A 49 7.92 -4.38 -1.35
C ARG A 49 7.55 -3.95 -2.77
N ILE A 50 6.31 -3.52 -2.98
CA ILE A 50 5.77 -3.11 -4.27
C ILE A 50 5.88 -1.58 -4.40
N ALA A 51 6.48 -1.11 -5.50
CA ALA A 51 6.61 0.31 -5.86
C ALA A 51 7.08 1.21 -4.69
N LEU A 52 8.09 0.75 -3.93
CA LEU A 52 8.56 1.42 -2.70
C LEU A 52 8.88 2.91 -2.89
N ASP A 53 9.39 3.29 -4.06
CA ASP A 53 9.70 4.66 -4.43
C ASP A 53 8.48 5.60 -4.45
N LEU A 54 7.27 5.05 -4.55
CA LEU A 54 6.00 5.80 -4.47
C LEU A 54 5.33 5.63 -3.11
N VAL A 55 5.21 4.39 -2.63
CA VAL A 55 4.37 4.08 -1.48
C VAL A 55 4.98 4.54 -0.15
N VAL A 56 6.31 4.48 -0.01
CA VAL A 56 6.99 4.90 1.23
C VAL A 56 6.92 6.42 1.42
N PRO A 57 7.23 7.26 0.40
CA PRO A 57 7.05 8.71 0.53
C PRO A 57 5.62 9.14 0.85
N GLU A 58 4.62 8.52 0.21
CA GLU A 58 3.21 8.83 0.50
C GLU A 58 2.82 8.40 1.92
N ALA A 59 3.29 7.24 2.39
CA ALA A 59 3.04 6.80 3.76
C ALA A 59 3.63 7.77 4.79
N HIS A 60 4.90 8.17 4.61
CA HIS A 60 5.52 9.19 5.44
C HIS A 60 4.74 10.51 5.43
N ARG A 61 4.25 10.95 4.26
CA ARG A 61 3.41 12.14 4.14
C ARG A 61 2.15 12.03 4.99
N ARG A 62 1.43 10.90 4.90
CA ARG A 62 0.18 10.67 5.65
C ARG A 62 0.43 10.66 7.15
N ILE A 63 1.42 9.90 7.60
CA ILE A 63 1.84 9.83 9.01
C ILE A 63 2.20 11.23 9.54
N ALA A 64 3.03 11.98 8.81
CA ALA A 64 3.45 13.32 9.24
C ALA A 64 2.27 14.32 9.30
N SER A 65 1.24 14.14 8.47
CA SER A 65 0.03 14.97 8.49
C SER A 65 -1.03 14.52 9.50
N GLY A 66 -0.83 13.40 10.19
CA GLY A 66 -1.86 12.78 11.03
C GLY A 66 -3.09 12.31 10.25
N TYR A 67 -2.93 11.99 8.97
CA TYR A 67 -4.02 11.51 8.13
C TYR A 67 -4.37 10.06 8.49
N THR A 68 -5.65 9.81 8.73
CA THR A 68 -6.23 8.48 8.88
C THR A 68 -7.46 8.37 7.98
N ASP A 69 -7.64 7.19 7.40
CA ASP A 69 -8.84 6.82 6.63
C ASP A 69 -9.65 5.73 7.31
N GLU A 70 -9.31 5.38 8.55
CA GLU A 70 -9.97 4.35 9.36
C GLU A 70 -9.99 2.95 8.71
N THR A 71 -9.11 2.68 7.74
CA THR A 71 -9.08 1.39 7.03
C THR A 71 -8.09 0.37 7.59
N GLU A 72 -7.16 0.80 8.43
CA GLU A 72 -6.14 -0.05 9.05
C GLU A 72 -6.79 -1.14 9.92
N ILE A 73 -6.28 -2.37 9.84
CA ILE A 73 -6.82 -3.51 10.60
C ILE A 73 -6.19 -3.58 12.00
N LEU A 74 -4.95 -3.11 12.11
CA LEU A 74 -4.19 -3.05 13.35
C LEU A 74 -3.90 -1.59 13.67
N ASP A 75 -3.75 -1.29 14.96
CA ASP A 75 -3.33 0.04 15.39
C ASP A 75 -1.97 0.39 14.79
N ASP A 76 -1.87 1.59 14.21
CA ASP A 76 -0.67 2.14 13.57
C ASP A 76 -0.09 1.25 12.46
N GLU A 77 -0.93 0.47 11.76
CA GLU A 77 -0.51 -0.53 10.78
C GLU A 77 0.37 0.07 9.67
N LEU A 78 0.06 1.28 9.19
CA LEU A 78 0.86 1.95 8.18
C LEU A 78 2.24 2.34 8.71
N ALA A 79 2.31 2.86 9.94
CA ALA A 79 3.56 3.25 10.57
C ALA A 79 4.45 2.03 10.84
N LEU A 80 3.87 0.92 11.32
CA LEU A 80 4.57 -0.34 11.52
C LEU A 80 5.12 -0.92 10.21
N ALA A 81 4.34 -0.84 9.12
CA ALA A 81 4.79 -1.28 7.80
C ALA A 81 6.01 -0.48 7.32
N VAL A 82 6.00 0.86 7.47
CA VAL A 82 7.15 1.72 7.13
C VAL A 82 8.38 1.40 7.98
N ALA A 83 8.19 1.10 9.27
CA ALA A 83 9.27 0.72 10.18
C ALA A 83 9.83 -0.71 9.91
N GLY A 84 9.22 -1.47 9.01
CA GLY A 84 9.60 -2.85 8.74
C GLY A 84 9.26 -3.81 9.89
N ILE A 85 8.36 -3.41 10.79
CA ILE A 85 7.94 -4.21 11.93
C ILE A 85 6.81 -5.13 11.48
N VAL A 86 6.99 -6.43 11.67
CA VAL A 86 5.92 -7.42 11.46
C VAL A 86 5.17 -7.58 12.79
N PRO A 87 3.88 -7.21 12.87
CA PRO A 87 3.13 -7.35 14.11
C PRO A 87 3.04 -8.83 14.50
N SER A 88 3.39 -9.13 15.76
CA SER A 88 3.10 -10.42 16.38
C SER A 88 1.58 -10.59 16.44
N ARG A 89 1.07 -11.72 15.93
CA ARG A 89 -0.34 -12.09 16.10
C ARG A 89 -0.65 -12.43 17.56
#